data_AF-A0A2H4I9W3-F1
#
_entry.id   AF-A0A2H4I9W3-F1
#
_cell.length_a   1.000
_cell.length_b   1.000
_cell.length_c   1.000
_cell.angle_alpha   90.00
_cell.angle_beta   90.00
_cell.angle_gamma   90.00
#
_symmetry.space_group_name_H-M   'P 1'
#
loop_
_entity.id
_entity.type
_entity.pdbx_description
1 polymer ?
#
loop_
_entity_poly.entity_id
_entity_poly.type
_entity_poly.pdbx_seq_one_letter_code
_entity_poly.pdbx_strand_id
1 'polypeptide(L)'
;MLDAQEGQALGLSHYLLDDAMVHDKAMELARRMAQNAPLSNYAILNAVARIENMSMAEGLFTESLMAAVVHTGPEARRGLEDFLQRRAPRVALDSSAADRERGARG
;
A
#
# COMPACT_ATOMS: atom_id res chain seq x y z
N MET A 1 -2.33 28.31 -4.17
CA MET A 1 -3.24 27.13 -4.24
C MET A 1 -2.70 26.30 -5.39
N LEU A 2 -2.42 25.02 -5.18
CA LEU A 2 -1.82 24.14 -6.20
C LEU A 2 -2.92 23.53 -7.06
N ASP A 3 -2.67 23.33 -8.35
CA ASP A 3 -3.53 22.51 -9.19
C ASP A 3 -3.24 21.00 -9.04
N ALA A 4 -4.02 20.15 -9.72
CA ALA A 4 -3.92 18.70 -9.59
C ALA A 4 -2.59 18.15 -10.12
N GLN A 5 -2.07 18.73 -11.20
CA GLN A 5 -0.80 18.37 -11.82
C GLN A 5 0.37 18.74 -10.91
N GLU A 6 0.37 19.97 -10.40
CA GLU A 6 1.38 20.47 -9.46
C GLU A 6 1.39 19.66 -8.17
N GLY A 7 0.20 19.34 -7.62
CA GLY A 7 0.09 18.53 -6.41
C GLY A 7 0.63 17.11 -6.59
N GLN A 8 0.38 16.49 -7.75
CA GLN A 8 0.90 15.15 -8.07
C GLN A 8 2.42 15.18 -8.29
N ALA A 9 2.95 16.20 -8.97
CA ALA A 9 4.39 16.38 -9.15
C ALA A 9 5.16 16.56 -7.83
N LEU A 10 4.52 17.17 -6.83
CA LEU A 10 5.05 17.32 -5.47
C LEU A 10 4.86 16.07 -4.59
N GLY A 11 4.20 15.01 -5.10
CA GLY A 11 3.97 13.76 -4.38
C GLY A 11 2.81 13.80 -3.38
N LEU A 12 1.93 14.80 -3.44
CA LEU A 12 0.73 14.87 -2.58
C LEU A 12 -0.33 13.84 -2.98
N SER A 13 -0.31 13.39 -4.23
CA SER A 13 -1.16 12.31 -4.73
C SER A 13 -0.33 11.35 -5.60
N HIS A 14 -0.80 10.11 -5.69
CA HIS A 14 -0.16 9.09 -6.54
C HIS A 14 -0.79 8.98 -7.94
N TYR A 15 -2.00 9.52 -8.13
CA TYR A 15 -2.77 9.40 -9.36
C TYR A 15 -3.30 10.76 -9.81
N LEU A 16 -3.20 11.01 -11.12
CA LEU A 16 -3.86 12.10 -11.82
C LEU A 16 -4.79 11.47 -12.85
N LEU A 17 -6.08 11.82 -12.80
CA LEU A 17 -7.14 11.18 -13.57
C LEU A 17 -8.13 12.24 -14.03
N ASP A 18 -8.86 11.95 -15.10
CA ASP A 18 -10.04 12.73 -15.48
C ASP A 18 -11.13 12.64 -14.41
N ASP A 19 -11.85 13.73 -14.17
CA ASP A 19 -12.90 13.85 -13.15
C ASP A 19 -13.91 12.70 -13.17
N ALA A 20 -14.31 12.26 -14.37
CA ALA A 20 -15.27 11.18 -14.57
C ALA A 20 -14.80 9.83 -14.00
N MET A 21 -13.49 9.62 -13.85
CA MET A 21 -12.91 8.35 -13.39
C MET A 21 -12.51 8.36 -11.90
N VAL A 22 -12.51 9.53 -11.26
CA VAL A 22 -11.99 9.70 -9.89
C VAL A 22 -12.75 8.82 -8.89
N HIS A 23 -14.08 8.83 -8.97
CA HIS A 23 -14.91 8.06 -8.03
C HIS A 23 -14.68 6.56 -8.16
N ASP A 24 -14.71 6.05 -9.39
CA ASP A 24 -14.55 4.62 -9.65
C ASP A 24 -13.17 4.13 -9.21
N LYS A 25 -12.11 4.89 -9.52
CA LYS A 25 -10.76 4.54 -9.08
C LYS A 25 -10.61 4.59 -7.57
N ALA A 26 -11.16 5.61 -6.91
CA ALA A 26 -11.13 5.70 -5.44
C ALA A 26 -11.82 4.49 -4.80
N MET A 27 -12.98 4.08 -5.31
CA MET A 27 -13.72 2.92 -4.81
C MET A 27 -13.02 1.59 -5.14
N GLU A 28 -12.39 1.46 -6.29
CA GLU A 28 -11.52 0.31 -6.62
C GLU A 28 -10.41 0.16 -5.58
N LEU A 29 -9.67 1.24 -5.32
CA LEU A 29 -8.57 1.25 -4.35
C LEU A 29 -9.07 0.95 -2.93
N ALA A 30 -10.18 1.56 -2.51
CA ALA A 30 -10.77 1.30 -1.20
C ALA A 30 -11.16 -0.18 -1.02
N ARG A 31 -11.80 -0.78 -2.03
CA ARG A 31 -12.15 -2.21 -2.00
C ARG A 31 -10.91 -3.11 -1.95
N ARG A 32 -9.84 -2.75 -2.67
CA ARG A 32 -8.57 -3.47 -2.63
C ARG A 32 -7.92 -3.36 -1.25
N MET A 33 -7.83 -2.16 -0.68
CA MET A 33 -7.25 -1.92 0.64
C MET A 33 -8.02 -2.63 1.76
N ALA A 34 -9.35 -2.74 1.63
CA ALA A 34 -10.20 -3.46 2.59
C ALA A 34 -9.90 -4.98 2.64
N GLN A 35 -9.19 -5.54 1.66
CA GLN A 35 -8.77 -6.95 1.64
C GLN A 35 -7.43 -7.17 2.36
N ASN A 36 -6.71 -6.11 2.72
CA ASN A 36 -5.44 -6.24 3.43
C ASN A 36 -5.64 -6.87 4.81
N ALA A 37 -4.64 -7.62 5.28
CA ALA A 37 -4.64 -8.14 6.64
C ALA A 37 -4.73 -6.98 7.66
N PRO A 38 -5.75 -6.95 8.54
CA PRO A 38 -5.98 -5.82 9.45
C PRO A 38 -4.78 -5.54 10.36
N LEU A 39 -4.11 -6.60 10.84
CA LEU A 39 -2.94 -6.48 11.70
C LEU A 39 -1.75 -5.84 10.97
N SER A 40 -1.55 -6.18 9.69
CA SER A 40 -0.50 -5.56 8.86
C SER A 40 -0.78 -4.07 8.63
N ASN A 41 -2.02 -3.71 8.31
CA ASN A 41 -2.41 -2.29 8.17
C ASN A 41 -2.18 -1.52 9.48
N TYR A 42 -2.61 -2.08 10.62
CA TYR A 42 -2.40 -1.48 11.94
C TYR A 42 -0.91 -1.28 12.24
N ALA A 43 -0.10 -2.30 12.00
CA ALA A 43 1.34 -2.28 12.18
C ALA A 43 1.99 -1.18 11.35
N ILE A 44 1.72 -1.13 10.04
CA ILE A 44 2.31 -0.13 9.13
C ILE A 44 1.93 1.29 9.54
N LEU A 45 0.64 1.55 9.77
CA LEU A 45 0.14 2.89 10.12
C LEU A 45 0.71 3.41 11.45
N ASN A 46 0.99 2.53 12.41
CA ASN A 46 1.49 2.93 13.73
C ASN A 46 3.02 2.85 13.86
N ALA A 47 3.67 1.91 13.18
CA ALA A 47 5.11 1.69 13.32
C ALA A 47 5.92 2.74 12.56
N VAL A 48 5.54 3.06 11.32
CA VAL A 48 6.34 3.95 10.44
C VAL A 48 6.55 5.32 11.09
N ALA A 49 5.48 5.95 11.57
CA ALA A 49 5.56 7.27 12.21
C ALA A 49 6.37 7.28 13.51
N ARG A 50 6.45 6.13 14.20
CA ARG A 50 7.22 5.99 15.44
C ARG A 50 8.70 5.71 15.17
N ILE A 51 8.99 4.88 14.17
CA ILE A 51 10.35 4.49 13.79
C ILE A 51 11.14 5.68 13.24
N GLU A 52 10.49 6.61 12.53
CA GLU A 52 11.14 7.79 11.96
C GLU A 52 11.93 8.63 12.99
N ASN A 53 11.45 8.66 14.24
CA ASN A 53 12.07 9.44 15.32
C ASN A 53 13.05 8.62 16.18
N MET A 54 13.34 7.36 15.82
CA MET A 54 14.23 6.47 16.56
C MET A 54 15.65 6.50 16.01
N SER A 55 16.63 6.10 16.83
CA SER A 55 17.94 5.73 16.28
C SER A 55 17.80 4.51 15.35
N MET A 56 18.74 4.33 14.42
CA MET A 56 18.71 3.19 13.49
C MET A 56 18.61 1.84 14.22
N ALA A 57 19.34 1.66 15.32
CA ALA A 57 19.32 0.40 16.08
C ALA A 57 17.94 0.14 16.73
N GLU A 58 17.34 1.17 17.31
CA GLU A 58 16.00 1.08 17.93
C GLU A 58 14.89 0.91 16.89
N GLY A 59 15.03 1.56 15.72
CA GLY A 59 14.13 1.39 14.59
C GLY A 59 14.12 -0.05 14.09
N LEU A 60 15.29 -0.64 13.84
CA LEU A 60 15.43 -2.05 13.44
C LEU A 60 14.88 -3.02 14.50
N PHE A 61 15.10 -2.72 15.79
CA PHE A 61 14.53 -3.51 16.88
C PHE A 61 13.00 -3.45 16.89
N THR A 62 12.43 -2.25 16.74
CA THR A 62 10.98 -2.04 16.69
C THR A 62 10.36 -2.71 15.47
N GLU A 63 11.00 -2.61 14.30
CA GLU A 63 10.59 -3.30 13.08
C GLU A 63 10.57 -4.81 13.29
N SER A 64 11.61 -5.36 13.91
CA SER A 64 11.71 -6.81 14.20
C SER A 64 10.58 -7.29 15.12
N LEU A 65 10.27 -6.52 16.18
CA LEU A 65 9.15 -6.82 17.08
C LEU A 65 7.80 -6.76 16.35
N MET A 66 7.58 -5.73 15.53
CA MET A 66 6.34 -5.56 14.81
C MET A 66 6.14 -6.65 13.74
N ALA A 67 7.21 -7.01 13.02
CA ALA A 67 7.21 -8.11 12.06
C ALA A 67 6.85 -9.44 12.74
N ALA A 68 7.43 -9.72 13.92
CA ALA A 68 7.09 -10.90 14.69
C ALA A 68 5.60 -10.95 15.07
N VAL A 69 5.02 -9.82 15.51
CA VAL A 69 3.58 -9.72 15.82
C VAL A 69 2.73 -10.01 14.58
N VAL A 70 3.02 -9.37 13.45
CA VAL A 70 2.28 -9.57 12.19
C VAL A 70 2.32 -11.03 11.75
N HIS A 71 3.47 -11.71 11.89
CA HIS A 71 3.61 -13.12 11.52
C HIS A 71 2.78 -14.09 12.39
N THR A 72 2.39 -13.69 13.61
CA THR A 72 1.52 -14.52 14.47
C THR A 72 0.03 -14.43 14.10
N GLY A 73 -0.35 -13.50 13.23
CA GLY A 73 -1.74 -13.32 12.81
C GLY A 73 -2.27 -14.50 11.97
N PRO A 74 -3.57 -14.81 12.06
CA PRO A 74 -4.16 -15.90 11.28
C PRO A 74 -4.04 -15.70 9.77
N GLU A 75 -4.01 -14.45 9.29
CA GLU A 75 -3.85 -14.10 7.88
C GLU A 75 -2.45 -14.44 7.35
N ALA A 76 -1.40 -14.27 8.17
CA ALA A 76 -0.03 -14.63 7.79
C ALA A 76 0.08 -16.15 7.58
N ARG A 77 -0.51 -16.92 8.49
CA ARG A 77 -0.59 -18.38 8.36
C ARG A 77 -1.36 -18.81 7.11
N ARG A 78 -2.55 -18.23 6.88
CA ARG A 78 -3.35 -18.53 5.67
C ARG A 78 -2.59 -18.18 4.39
N GLY A 79 -1.91 -17.03 4.35
CA GLY A 79 -1.11 -16.62 3.20
C GLY A 79 0.01 -17.62 2.88
N LEU A 80 0.70 -18.14 3.90
CA LEU A 80 1.70 -19.18 3.73
C LEU A 80 1.09 -20.50 3.22
N GLU A 81 -0.04 -20.92 3.78
CA GLU A 81 -0.77 -22.12 3.34
C GLU A 81 -1.24 -21.98 1.87
N ASP A 82 -1.80 -20.84 1.50
CA ASP A 82 -2.24 -20.55 0.13
C ASP A 82 -1.06 -20.52 -0.85
N PHE A 83 0.08 -19.99 -0.43
CA PHE A 83 1.31 -20.02 -1.22
C PHE A 83 1.79 -21.45 -1.46
N LEU A 84 1.90 -22.26 -0.41
CA LEU A 84 2.34 -23.66 -0.50
C LEU A 84 1.40 -24.51 -1.36
N GLN A 85 0.09 -24.23 -1.30
CA GLN A 85 -0.93 -24.91 -2.10
C GLN A 85 -1.10 -24.34 -3.51
N ARG A 86 -0.27 -23.36 -3.92
CA ARG A 86 -0.36 -22.67 -5.21
C ARG A 86 -1.73 -22.01 -5.48
N ARG A 87 -2.44 -21.61 -4.41
CA ARG A 87 -3.69 -20.84 -4.44
C ARG A 87 -3.46 -19.34 -4.32
N ALA A 88 -2.27 -18.92 -3.89
CA ALA A 88 -1.94 -17.51 -3.76
C ALA A 88 -2.04 -16.79 -5.12
N PRO A 89 -2.62 -15.58 -5.16
CA PRO A 89 -2.67 -14.79 -6.38
C PRO A 89 -1.25 -14.49 -6.86
N ARG A 90 -1.02 -14.56 -8.18
CA ARG A 90 0.24 -14.07 -8.75
C ARG A 90 0.31 -12.56 -8.54
N VAL A 91 1.50 -12.08 -8.17
CA VAL A 91 1.78 -10.65 -8.16
C VAL A 91 1.65 -10.15 -9.60
N ALA A 92 0.55 -9.48 -9.91
CA ALA A 92 0.39 -8.75 -11.15
C ALA A 92 1.13 -7.42 -11.01
N LEU A 93 1.88 -7.03 -12.05
CA LEU A 93 2.39 -5.66 -12.14
C LEU A 93 1.18 -4.73 -12.20
N ASP A 94 1.15 -3.75 -11.31
CA ASP A 94 0.06 -2.78 -11.24
C ASP A 94 -0.03 -2.03 -12.58
N SER A 95 -1.15 -2.20 -13.28
CA SER A 95 -1.42 -1.59 -14.58
C SER A 95 -1.53 -0.05 -14.50
N SER A 96 -1.49 0.55 -13.31
CA SER A 96 -1.33 2.00 -13.14
C SER A 96 -0.01 2.54 -13.70
N ALA A 97 1.01 1.70 -13.88
CA ALA A 97 2.18 2.08 -14.68
C ALA A 97 1.81 2.44 -16.14
N ALA A 98 0.81 1.77 -16.71
CA ALA A 98 0.32 2.05 -18.07
C ALA A 98 -0.64 3.25 -18.12
N ASP A 99 -1.36 3.57 -17.04
CA ASP A 99 -2.21 4.76 -16.97
C ASP A 99 -1.40 6.05 -16.79
N ARG A 100 -0.22 5.98 -16.14
CA ARG A 100 0.74 7.09 -16.07
C ARG A 100 1.22 7.57 -17.45
N GLU A 101 1.26 6.69 -18.46
CA GLU A 101 1.67 7.03 -19.82
C GLU A 101 0.51 7.52 -20.72
N ARG A 102 -0.75 7.24 -20.36
CA ARG A 102 -1.93 7.70 -21.11
C ARG A 102 -2.36 9.11 -20.74
N GLY A 103 -2.25 9.49 -19.46
CA GLY A 103 -2.56 10.85 -18.99
C GLY A 103 -1.53 11.92 -19.39
N ALA A 104 -0.32 11.52 -19.78
CA ALA A 104 0.74 12.45 -20.19
C ALA A 104 0.69 12.84 -21.69
N ARG A 105 -0.28 12.30 -22.45
CA ARG A 105 -0.46 12.59 -23.90
C ARG A 105 -1.76 13.31 -24.23
N GLY A 106 -2.51 13.75 -23.21
CA GLY A 106 -3.76 14.51 -23.33
C GLY A 106 -3.55 15.98 -22.99
#